data_AF-A0A1G0BF94-F1
#
_entry.id   AF-A0A1G0BF94-F1
#
_cell.length_a   1.000
_cell.length_b   1.000
_cell.length_c   1.000
_cell.angle_alpha   90.00
_cell.angle_beta   90.00
_cell.angle_gamma   90.00
#
_symmetry.space_group_name_H-M   'P 1'
#
loop_
_entity.id
_entity.type
_entity.pdbx_description
1 polymer ?
#
loop_
_entity_poly.entity_id
_entity_poly.type
_entity_poly.pdbx_seq_one_letter_code
_entity_poly.pdbx_strand_id
1 'polypeptide(L)'
;MGTLTLRLPEKLDARLSEFARLEETSRSELARTALEKFLSEMEREKLLAGIVDAARFLATNADTRAASMAIAEEFAVADSEALDISEGSKHGDHEPKRWWR
;
A
#
# COMPACT_ATOMS: atom_id res chain seq x y z
N MET A 1 7.57 -26.46 -12.05
CA MET A 1 6.29 -26.64 -11.33
C MET A 1 6.49 -27.74 -10.29
N GLY A 2 6.09 -27.50 -9.04
CA GLY A 2 6.11 -28.51 -7.97
C GLY A 2 4.75 -29.18 -7.82
N THR A 3 4.72 -30.40 -7.27
CA THR A 3 3.46 -31.10 -6.94
C THR A 3 3.21 -30.99 -5.44
N LEU A 4 2.01 -30.55 -5.07
CA LEU A 4 1.56 -30.47 -3.68
C LEU A 4 0.39 -31.44 -3.49
N THR A 5 0.56 -32.42 -2.61
CA THR A 5 -0.53 -33.33 -2.20
C THR A 5 -1.04 -32.89 -0.84
N LEU A 6 -2.32 -32.56 -0.76
CA LEU A 6 -2.94 -32.00 0.43
C LEU A 6 -4.24 -32.75 0.74
N ARG A 7 -4.48 -33.05 2.01
CA ARG A 7 -5.72 -33.68 2.47
C ARG A 7 -6.65 -32.59 2.99
N LEU A 8 -7.78 -32.42 2.31
CA LEU A 8 -8.77 -31.42 2.68
C LEU A 8 -9.84 -32.04 3.60
N PRO A 9 -10.38 -31.27 4.56
CA PRO A 9 -11.62 -31.63 5.22
C PRO A 9 -12.74 -31.80 4.18
N GLU A 10 -13.62 -32.78 4.36
CA GLU A 10 -14.69 -33.10 3.40
C GLU A 10 -15.54 -31.88 3.01
N LYS A 11 -15.87 -31.03 3.99
CA LYS A 11 -16.63 -29.79 3.75
C LYS A 11 -15.91 -28.82 2.81
N LEU A 12 -14.59 -28.73 2.92
CA LEU A 12 -13.79 -27.85 2.07
C LEU A 12 -13.59 -28.47 0.68
N ASP A 13 -13.44 -29.79 0.60
CA ASP A 13 -13.36 -30.51 -0.67
C ASP A 13 -14.64 -30.36 -1.52
N ALA A 14 -15.80 -30.49 -0.87
CA ALA A 14 -17.10 -30.29 -1.50
C ALA A 14 -17.27 -28.85 -2.01
N ARG A 15 -16.91 -27.85 -1.18
CA ARG A 15 -16.95 -26.44 -1.59
C ARG A 15 -16.02 -26.14 -2.75
N LEU A 16 -14.79 -26.65 -2.72
CA LEU A 16 -13.81 -26.46 -3.81
C LEU A 16 -14.34 -27.04 -5.12
N SER A 17 -14.96 -28.21 -5.07
CA SER A 17 -15.55 -28.86 -6.25
C SER A 17 -16.73 -28.06 -6.81
N GLU A 18 -17.57 -27.50 -5.94
CA GLU A 18 -18.69 -26.66 -6.35
C GLU A 18 -18.23 -25.36 -7.01
N PHE A 19 -17.28 -24.64 -6.39
CA PHE A 19 -16.75 -23.41 -6.97
C PHE A 19 -16.01 -23.66 -8.27
N ALA A 20 -15.24 -24.75 -8.37
CA ALA A 20 -14.57 -25.12 -9.62
C ALA A 20 -15.59 -25.36 -10.74
N ARG A 21 -16.74 -25.98 -10.44
CA ARG A 21 -17.84 -26.16 -11.39
C ARG A 21 -18.48 -24.84 -11.81
N LEU A 22 -18.74 -23.95 -10.86
CA LEU A 22 -19.39 -22.65 -11.13
C LEU A 22 -18.51 -21.71 -11.96
N GLU A 23 -17.21 -21.72 -11.71
CA GLU A 23 -16.22 -20.89 -12.40
C GLU A 23 -15.65 -21.57 -13.66
N GLU A 24 -16.20 -22.73 -14.06
CA GLU A 24 -15.76 -23.52 -15.22
C GLU A 24 -14.24 -23.80 -15.25
N THR A 25 -13.63 -23.97 -14.07
CA THR A 25 -12.18 -24.17 -13.89
C THR A 25 -11.87 -25.52 -13.22
N SER A 26 -10.60 -25.92 -13.24
CA SER A 26 -10.18 -27.13 -12.53
C SER A 26 -10.01 -26.86 -11.03
N ARG A 27 -10.28 -27.88 -10.20
CA ARG A 27 -10.03 -27.81 -8.75
C ARG A 27 -8.59 -27.38 -8.41
N SER A 28 -7.63 -27.89 -9.16
CA SER A 28 -6.20 -27.60 -8.97
C SER A 28 -5.85 -26.17 -9.34
N GLU A 29 -6.51 -25.60 -10.34
CA GLU A 29 -6.33 -24.21 -10.75
C GLU A 29 -6.97 -23.26 -9.74
N LEU A 30 -8.20 -23.51 -9.33
CA LEU A 30 -8.86 -22.75 -8.27
C LEU A 30 -8.05 -22.76 -6.97
N ALA A 31 -7.53 -23.93 -6.58
CA ALA A 31 -6.68 -24.07 -5.39
C ALA A 31 -5.37 -23.27 -5.53
N ARG A 32 -4.74 -23.28 -6.71
CA ARG A 32 -3.52 -22.51 -6.97
C ARG A 32 -3.79 -21.01 -6.87
N THR A 33 -4.83 -20.52 -7.53
CA THR A 33 -5.20 -19.11 -7.49
C THR A 33 -5.55 -18.65 -6.08
N ALA A 34 -6.26 -19.47 -5.30
CA ALA A 34 -6.56 -19.17 -3.91
C ALA A 34 -5.28 -19.10 -3.05
N LEU A 35 -4.34 -20.04 -3.25
CA LEU A 35 -3.05 -20.03 -2.55
C LEU A 35 -2.20 -18.82 -2.91
N GLU A 36 -2.12 -18.44 -4.19
CA GLU A 36 -1.37 -17.27 -4.64
C GLU A 36 -1.92 -15.98 -4.02
N LYS A 37 -3.25 -15.81 -4.02
CA LYS A 37 -3.90 -14.66 -3.39
C LYS A 37 -3.63 -14.62 -1.88
N PHE A 38 -3.81 -15.75 -1.19
CA PHE A 38 -3.59 -15.84 0.25
C PHE A 38 -2.14 -15.52 0.64
N LEU A 39 -1.16 -16.05 -0.12
CA LEU A 39 0.26 -15.75 0.13
C LEU A 39 0.58 -14.27 -0.11
N SER A 40 0.06 -13.70 -1.20
CA SER A 40 0.25 -12.27 -1.50
C SER A 40 -0.35 -11.37 -0.42
N GLU A 41 -1.55 -11.70 0.07
CA GLU A 41 -2.20 -10.98 1.17
C GLU A 41 -1.37 -11.07 2.45
N MET A 42 -0.88 -12.26 2.81
CA MET A 42 -0.06 -12.47 4.00
C MET A 42 1.29 -11.74 3.92
N GLU A 43 1.93 -11.70 2.74
CA GLU A 43 3.16 -10.93 2.51
C GLU A 43 2.91 -9.44 2.68
N ARG A 44 1.82 -8.93 2.09
CA ARG A 44 1.42 -7.53 2.22
C ARG A 44 1.15 -7.16 3.68
N GLU A 45 0.44 -8.01 4.42
CA GLU A 45 0.16 -7.78 5.84
C GLU A 45 1.44 -7.72 6.67
N LYS A 46 2.39 -8.64 6.45
CA LYS A 46 3.69 -8.62 7.13
C LYS A 46 4.49 -7.36 6.81
N LEU A 47 4.49 -6.94 5.55
CA LEU A 47 5.16 -5.70 5.14
C LEU A 47 4.54 -4.49 5.84
N LEU A 48 3.21 -4.37 5.83
CA LEU A 48 2.50 -3.26 6.47
C LEU A 48 2.71 -3.26 7.99
N ALA A 49 2.74 -4.43 8.63
CA ALA A 49 3.05 -4.54 10.05
C ALA A 49 4.45 -3.96 10.36
N GLY A 50 5.46 -4.30 9.54
CA GLY A 50 6.80 -3.74 9.68
C GLY A 50 6.85 -2.22 9.49
N ILE A 51 6.06 -1.68 8.55
CA ILE A 51 5.93 -0.22 8.36
C ILE A 51 5.29 0.44 9.59
N VAL A 52 4.23 -0.15 10.15
CA VAL A 52 3.56 0.37 11.34
C VAL A 52 4.51 0.38 12.53
N ASP A 53 5.29 -0.69 12.71
CA ASP A 53 6.28 -0.77 13.79
C ASP A 53 7.38 0.28 13.62
N ALA A 54 7.90 0.48 12.41
CA ALA A 54 8.86 1.53 12.11
C ALA A 54 8.28 2.93 12.37
N ALA A 55 7.07 3.22 11.88
CA ALA A 55 6.39 4.49 12.11
C ALA A 55 6.17 4.76 13.61
N ARG A 56 5.78 3.74 14.37
CA ARG A 56 5.63 3.82 15.82
C ARG A 56 6.98 4.11 16.50
N PHE A 57 8.06 3.46 16.06
CA PHE A 57 9.39 3.73 16.56
C PHE A 57 9.80 5.19 16.31
N LEU A 58 9.66 5.68 15.07
CA LEU A 58 9.94 7.09 14.72
C LEU A 58 9.15 8.08 15.58
N ALA A 59 7.88 7.77 15.87
CA ALA A 59 7.01 8.65 16.66
C ALA A 59 7.30 8.63 18.18
N THR A 60 7.81 7.52 18.71
CA THR A 60 7.99 7.32 20.16
C THR A 60 9.43 7.49 20.64
N ASN A 61 10.41 7.32 19.75
CA ASN A 61 11.81 7.60 20.06
C ASN A 61 12.07 9.11 20.00
N ALA A 62 12.49 9.72 21.12
CA ALA A 62 12.63 11.16 21.24
C ALA A 62 13.66 11.76 20.28
N ASP A 63 14.84 11.14 20.14
CA ASP A 63 15.92 11.62 19.27
C ASP A 63 15.49 11.55 17.79
N THR A 64 14.87 10.43 17.41
CA THR A 64 14.42 10.20 16.04
C THR A 64 13.27 11.13 15.68
N ARG A 65 12.33 11.34 16.62
CA ARG A 65 11.24 12.30 16.44
C ARG A 65 11.76 13.72 16.28
N ALA A 66 12.73 14.14 17.09
CA ALA A 66 13.34 15.46 16.99
C ALA A 66 14.03 15.65 15.63
N ALA A 67 14.76 14.63 15.16
CA ALA A 67 15.37 14.66 13.84
C ALA A 67 14.32 14.74 12.70
N SER A 68 13.23 13.97 12.79
CA SER A 68 12.13 14.05 11.82
C SER A 68 11.44 15.41 11.82
N MET A 69 11.25 16.03 13.00
CA MET A 69 10.68 17.37 13.11
C MET A 69 11.59 18.43 12.52
N ALA A 70 12.91 18.35 12.75
CA ALA A 70 13.87 19.29 12.18
C ALA A 70 13.86 19.25 10.64
N ILE A 71 13.78 18.05 10.05
CA ILE A 71 13.62 17.89 8.60
C ILE A 71 12.30 18.52 8.15
N ALA A 72 11.18 18.21 8.81
CA ALA A 72 9.88 18.78 8.43
C ALA A 72 9.88 20.32 8.49
N GLU A 73 10.55 20.91 9.48
CA GLU A 73 10.66 22.37 9.63
C GLU A 73 11.52 23.00 8.54
N GLU A 74 12.61 22.34 8.12
CA GLU A 74 13.46 22.79 7.00
C GLU A 74 12.68 22.89 5.67
N PHE A 75 11.76 21.95 5.43
CA PHE A 75 10.98 21.90 4.18
C PHE A 75 9.62 22.61 4.26
N ALA A 76 9.18 23.05 5.45
CA ALA A 76 7.83 23.61 5.65
C ALA A 76 7.49 24.78 4.72
N VAL A 77 8.45 25.67 4.45
CA VAL A 77 8.26 26.83 3.56
C VAL A 77 8.15 26.38 2.11
N ALA A 78 9.06 25.53 1.65
CA ALA A 78 9.08 25.02 0.28
C ALA A 78 7.82 24.20 -0.05
N ASP A 79 7.34 23.39 0.90
CA ASP A 79 6.11 22.62 0.75
C ASP A 79 4.87 23.52 0.66
N SER A 80 4.84 24.60 1.45
CA SER A 80 3.74 25.59 1.40
C SER A 80 3.71 26.35 0.08
N GLU A 81 4.87 26.80 -0.41
CA GLU A 81 4.99 27.46 -1.72
C GLU A 81 4.59 26.53 -2.87
N ALA A 82 5.00 25.27 -2.82
CA ALA A 82 4.61 24.27 -3.81
C ALA A 82 3.09 24.01 -3.80
N LEU A 83 2.48 23.93 -2.62
CA LEU A 83 1.02 23.81 -2.47
C LEU A 83 0.29 25.02 -3.06
N ASP A 84 0.70 26.24 -2.74
CA ASP A 84 0.10 27.48 -3.26
C ASP A 84 0.13 27.54 -4.80
N ILE A 85 1.24 27.12 -5.41
CA ILE A 85 1.38 27.02 -6.87
C ILE A 85 0.41 25.97 -7.44
N SER A 86 0.27 24.82 -6.78
CA SER A 86 -0.56 23.70 -7.25
C SER A 86 -2.06 23.94 -7.10
N GLU A 87 -2.48 24.60 -6.02
CA GLU A 87 -3.88 24.91 -5.72
C GLU A 87 -4.35 26.21 -6.39
N GLY A 88 -3.43 26.93 -7.04
CA GLY A 88 -3.71 28.20 -7.69
C GLY A 88 -4.14 29.29 -6.70
N SER A 89 -3.75 29.15 -5.42
CA SER A 89 -4.09 30.08 -4.36
C SER A 89 -3.33 31.38 -4.59
N LYS A 90 -3.97 32.33 -5.26
CA LYS A 90 -3.47 33.70 -5.40
C LYS A 90 -3.67 34.46 -4.10
N HIS A 91 -2.86 34.21 -3.08
CA HIS A 91 -2.65 35.23 -2.06
C HIS A 91 -1.68 36.29 -2.61
N GLY A 92 -2.26 37.24 -3.35
CA GLY A 92 -1.58 38.39 -3.93
C GLY A 92 -1.81 38.49 -5.42
N ASP A 93 -2.60 39.49 -5.82
CA ASP A 93 -2.66 39.98 -7.20
C ASP A 93 -1.26 40.41 -7.66
N HIS A 94 -0.51 39.49 -8.24
CA HIS A 94 0.56 39.81 -9.16
C HIS A 94 0.11 39.40 -10.55
N GLU A 95 -0.24 40.39 -11.37
CA GLU A 95 -0.43 40.20 -12.80
C GLU A 95 0.79 39.47 -13.37
N PRO A 96 0.62 38.31 -14.05
CA PRO A 96 1.74 37.64 -14.66
C PRO A 96 2.21 38.48 -15.84
N LYS A 97 3.39 39.11 -15.70
CA LYS A 97 4.06 39.79 -16.83
C LYS A 97 4.29 38.76 -17.95
N ARG A 98 3.62 38.98 -19.08
CA ARG A 98 3.81 38.19 -20.32
C ARG A 98 5.28 38.22 -20.73
N TRP A 99 5.88 37.03 -20.79
CA TRP A 99 7.31 36.82 -21.11
C TRP A 99 7.59 36.70 -22.61
N TRP A 100 6.57 36.80 -23.46
CA TRP A 100 6.71 36.83 -24.91
C TRP A 100 6.50 38.25 -25.46
N ARG A 101 7.54 38.77 -26.12
CA ARG A 101 7.46 39.78 -27.17
C ARG A 101 8.32 39.31 -28.33
#